data_AF-A0A0C3H6K2-F1
#
_entry.id   AF-A0A0C3H6K2-F1
#
_cell.length_a   1.000
_cell.length_b   1.000
_cell.length_c   1.000
_cell.angle_alpha   90.00
_cell.angle_beta   90.00
_cell.angle_gamma   90.00
#
_symmetry.space_group_name_H-M   'P 1'
#
loop_
_entity.id
_entity.type
_entity.pdbx_description
1 polymer ?
#
loop_
_entity_poly.entity_id
_entity_poly.type
_entity_poly.pdbx_seq_one_letter_code
_entity_poly.pdbx_strand_id
1 'polypeptide(L)'
;AFGFVLYVRIAQAIFAAIGLALAGYVHHCNHEAGHTDVQFNSENNFLIFVPIFGLVSLAYLEISARFTSKSSPPKIHLVVEFLNAVFFFCGFIVMAKPLADSKTCHGSACDAMKAETVFAAFNWVLWSGTTILALVEMFK
;
A
#
# COMPACT_ATOMS: atom_id res chain seq x y z
N ALA A 1 19.83 4.37 -14.96
CA ALA A 1 18.44 4.52 -14.50
C ALA A 1 17.79 3.18 -14.13
N PHE A 2 17.91 2.13 -14.97
CA PHE A 2 17.24 0.83 -14.75
C PHE A 2 17.46 0.16 -13.38
N GLY A 3 18.69 0.18 -12.84
CA GLY A 3 18.97 -0.43 -11.53
C GLY A 3 18.24 0.25 -10.38
N PHE A 4 18.22 1.59 -10.34
CA PHE A 4 17.61 2.36 -9.25
C PHE A 4 16.10 2.12 -9.15
N VAL A 5 15.39 2.09 -10.28
CA VAL A 5 13.95 1.83 -10.32
C VAL A 5 13.63 0.44 -9.80
N LEU A 6 14.44 -0.57 -10.14
CA LEU A 6 14.25 -1.95 -9.65
C LEU A 6 14.36 -2.03 -8.11
N TYR A 7 15.34 -1.36 -7.50
CA TYR A 7 15.46 -1.31 -6.04
C TYR A 7 14.24 -0.68 -5.38
N VAL A 8 13.69 0.39 -5.97
CA VAL A 8 12.47 1.04 -5.48
C VAL A 8 11.27 0.09 -5.57
N ARG A 9 11.13 -0.67 -6.66
CA ARG A 9 10.05 -1.68 -6.82
C ARG A 9 10.14 -2.79 -5.78
N ILE A 10 11.36 -3.26 -5.49
CA ILE A 10 11.59 -4.27 -4.46
C ILE A 10 11.18 -3.72 -3.09
N ALA A 11 11.57 -2.49 -2.76
CA ALA A 11 11.16 -1.84 -1.52
C ALA A 11 9.64 -1.68 -1.42
N GLN A 12 8.98 -1.28 -2.52
CA GLN A 12 7.52 -1.17 -2.59
C GLN A 12 6.82 -2.51 -2.33
N ALA A 13 7.35 -3.59 -2.89
CA ALA A 13 6.83 -4.95 -2.71
C ALA A 13 7.00 -5.43 -1.26
N ILE A 14 8.17 -5.21 -0.66
CA ILE A 14 8.45 -5.61 0.72
C ILE A 14 7.52 -4.86 1.68
N PHE A 15 7.38 -3.55 1.54
CA PHE A 15 6.50 -2.77 2.41
C PHE A 15 5.03 -3.14 2.24
N ALA A 16 4.58 -3.41 1.00
CA ALA A 16 3.23 -3.90 0.76
C ALA A 16 3.00 -5.29 1.40
N ALA A 17 3.96 -6.21 1.28
CA ALA A 17 3.85 -7.54 1.87
C ALA A 17 3.83 -7.49 3.41
N ILE A 18 4.66 -6.64 4.02
CA ILE A 18 4.64 -6.41 5.47
C ILE A 18 3.28 -5.83 5.90
N GLY A 19 2.77 -4.82 5.19
CA GLY A 19 1.45 -4.25 5.47
C GLY A 19 0.34 -5.31 5.41
N LEU A 20 0.33 -6.14 4.36
CA LEU A 20 -0.65 -7.21 4.22
C LEU A 20 -0.57 -8.26 5.35
N ALA A 21 0.65 -8.62 5.77
CA ALA A 21 0.84 -9.56 6.87
C ALA A 21 0.34 -8.98 8.20
N LEU A 22 0.59 -7.69 8.46
CA LEU A 22 0.10 -6.99 9.65
C LEU A 22 -1.44 -6.88 9.64
N ALA A 23 -2.04 -6.49 8.51
CA ALA A 23 -3.50 -6.44 8.35
C ALA A 23 -4.15 -7.80 8.65
N GLY A 24 -3.56 -8.88 8.12
CA GLY A 24 -4.00 -10.26 8.37
C GLY A 24 -3.87 -10.66 9.84
N TYR A 25 -2.77 -10.28 10.50
CA TYR A 25 -2.59 -10.51 11.94
C TYR A 25 -3.65 -9.78 12.77
N VAL A 26 -3.96 -8.52 12.45
CA VAL A 26 -5.01 -7.75 13.12
C VAL A 26 -6.37 -8.44 12.95
N HIS A 27 -6.71 -8.91 11.75
CA HIS A 27 -7.94 -9.68 11.52
C HIS A 27 -8.02 -10.95 12.38
N HIS A 28 -6.91 -11.69 12.50
CA HIS A 28 -6.86 -12.90 13.30
C HIS A 28 -7.08 -12.60 14.79
N CYS A 29 -6.37 -11.60 15.34
CA CYS A 29 -6.53 -11.20 16.74
C CYS A 29 -7.96 -10.74 17.05
N ASN A 30 -8.59 -9.98 16.14
CA ASN A 30 -9.96 -9.51 16.32
C ASN A 30 -10.98 -10.65 16.36
N HIS A 31 -10.77 -11.66 15.51
CA HIS A 31 -11.61 -12.85 15.46
C HIS A 31 -11.51 -13.64 16.78
N GLU A 32 -10.30 -13.83 17.30
CA GLU A 32 -10.09 -14.56 18.56
C GLU A 32 -10.62 -13.79 19.79
N ALA A 33 -10.55 -12.47 19.78
CA ALA A 33 -11.04 -11.62 20.87
C ALA A 33 -12.57 -11.40 20.86
N GLY A 34 -13.29 -11.90 19.85
CA GLY A 34 -14.75 -11.75 19.74
C GLY A 34 -15.23 -10.32 19.46
N HIS A 35 -14.33 -9.40 19.08
CA HIS A 35 -14.68 -8.03 18.75
C HIS A 35 -15.37 -7.98 17.37
N THR A 36 -16.69 -7.77 17.38
CA THR A 36 -17.56 -7.66 16.19
C THR A 36 -17.93 -6.21 15.89
N ASP A 37 -16.99 -5.27 16.10
CA ASP A 37 -17.25 -3.87 15.81
C ASP A 37 -17.24 -3.63 14.29
N VAL A 38 -18.43 -3.33 13.74
CA VAL A 38 -18.68 -3.30 12.29
C VAL A 38 -17.88 -2.18 11.61
N GLN A 39 -17.63 -1.08 12.32
CA GLN A 39 -16.87 0.08 11.83
C GLN A 39 -15.38 -0.26 11.64
N PHE A 40 -14.79 -0.89 12.65
CA PHE A 40 -13.38 -1.31 12.65
C PHE A 40 -13.07 -2.31 11.53
N ASN A 41 -14.03 -3.20 11.24
CA ASN A 41 -13.88 -4.21 10.18
C ASN A 41 -13.84 -3.57 8.77
N SER A 42 -14.58 -2.48 8.55
CA SER A 42 -14.61 -1.79 7.25
C SER A 42 -13.32 -1.03 6.94
N GLU A 43 -12.72 -0.41 7.95
CA GLU A 43 -11.45 0.31 7.87
C GLU A 43 -10.30 -0.68 7.60
N ASN A 44 -10.30 -1.83 8.28
CA ASN A 44 -9.29 -2.88 8.11
C ASN A 44 -9.36 -3.58 6.74
N ASN A 45 -10.56 -3.78 6.19
CA ASN A 45 -10.73 -4.35 4.84
C ASN A 45 -10.07 -3.48 3.75
N PHE A 46 -10.10 -2.16 3.91
CA PHE A 46 -9.41 -1.26 2.99
C PHE A 46 -7.88 -1.46 3.07
N LEU A 47 -7.35 -1.67 4.27
CA LEU A 47 -5.92 -1.90 4.49
C LEU A 47 -5.42 -3.26 4.00
N ILE A 48 -6.29 -4.25 3.84
CA ILE A 48 -5.96 -5.45 3.06
C ILE A 48 -5.96 -5.16 1.56
N PHE A 49 -6.96 -4.42 1.09
CA PHE A 49 -7.11 -4.12 -0.33
C PHE A 49 -5.91 -3.35 -0.91
N VAL A 50 -5.45 -2.30 -0.21
CA VAL A 50 -4.37 -1.42 -0.67
C VAL A 50 -3.06 -2.16 -1.01
N PRO A 51 -2.46 -2.97 -0.10
CA PRO A 51 -1.23 -3.70 -0.39
C PRO A 51 -1.44 -4.80 -1.44
N ILE A 52 -2.61 -5.45 -1.51
CA ILE A 52 -2.92 -6.41 -2.59
C ILE A 52 -2.94 -5.69 -3.94
N PHE A 53 -3.65 -4.57 -4.02
CA PHE A 53 -3.69 -3.75 -5.22
C PHE A 53 -2.29 -3.26 -5.62
N GLY A 54 -1.46 -2.88 -4.65
CA GLY A 54 -0.06 -2.53 -4.84
C GLY A 54 0.78 -3.66 -5.43
N LEU A 55 0.64 -4.88 -4.90
CA LEU A 55 1.36 -6.06 -5.41
C LEU A 55 0.93 -6.43 -6.83
N VAL A 56 -0.38 -6.39 -7.11
CA VAL A 56 -0.91 -6.61 -8.46
C VAL A 56 -0.42 -5.53 -9.43
N SER A 57 -0.40 -4.28 -8.98
CA SER A 57 0.12 -3.16 -9.77
C SER A 57 1.61 -3.30 -10.08
N LEU A 58 2.42 -3.75 -9.11
CA LEU A 58 3.83 -4.04 -9.32
C LEU A 58 4.03 -5.16 -10.34
N ALA A 59 3.26 -6.25 -10.23
CA ALA A 59 3.30 -7.34 -11.19
C ALA A 59 2.94 -6.84 -12.61
N TYR A 60 1.90 -6.01 -12.72
CA TYR A 60 1.51 -5.39 -13.99
C TYR A 60 2.63 -4.53 -14.59
N LEU A 61 3.27 -3.67 -13.78
CA LEU A 61 4.35 -2.79 -14.25
C LEU A 61 5.61 -3.56 -14.65
N GLU A 62 6.00 -4.60 -13.90
CA GLU A 62 7.15 -5.46 -14.24
C GLU A 62 6.92 -6.27 -15.51
N ILE A 63 5.74 -6.89 -15.65
CA ILE A 63 5.35 -7.62 -16.87
C ILE A 63 5.34 -6.66 -18.05
N SER A 64 4.74 -5.48 -17.89
CA SER A 64 4.63 -4.51 -18.97
C SER A 64 5.99 -3.93 -19.39
N ALA A 65 6.91 -3.72 -18.44
CA ALA A 65 8.27 -3.29 -18.74
C ALA A 65 9.06 -4.36 -19.52
N ARG A 66 8.85 -5.65 -19.23
CA ARG A 66 9.57 -6.76 -19.87
C ARG A 66 9.02 -7.16 -21.23
N PHE A 67 7.69 -7.17 -21.39
CA PHE A 67 7.05 -7.71 -22.59
C PHE A 67 6.57 -6.64 -23.59
N THR A 68 6.34 -5.40 -23.16
CA THR A 68 5.67 -4.36 -23.98
C THR A 68 6.47 -3.07 -24.16
N SER A 69 7.80 -3.16 -24.25
CA SER A 69 8.69 -2.01 -24.50
C SER A 69 8.33 -1.16 -25.75
N LYS A 70 7.48 -1.66 -26.66
CA LYS A 70 7.05 -0.94 -27.88
C LYS A 70 5.57 -0.55 -27.96
N SER A 71 4.69 -0.99 -27.04
CA SER A 71 3.23 -0.84 -27.26
C SER A 71 2.38 -0.55 -26.02
N SER A 72 2.96 -0.42 -24.82
CA SER A 72 2.15 -0.01 -23.67
C SER A 72 1.85 1.49 -23.70
N PRO A 73 0.59 1.94 -23.54
CA PRO A 73 0.28 3.36 -23.49
C PRO A 73 0.90 3.97 -22.21
N PRO A 74 1.83 4.93 -22.30
CA PRO A 74 2.52 5.51 -21.13
C PRO A 74 1.54 6.12 -20.12
N LYS A 75 0.35 6.53 -20.58
CA LYS A 75 -0.74 7.04 -19.74
C LYS A 75 -1.28 6.01 -18.75
N ILE A 76 -1.34 4.73 -19.13
CA ILE A 76 -1.90 3.68 -18.24
C ILE A 76 -0.95 3.40 -17.09
N HIS A 77 0.37 3.34 -17.36
CA HIS A 77 1.38 3.20 -16.32
C HIS A 77 1.28 4.32 -15.30
N LEU A 78 1.20 5.57 -15.77
CA LEU A 78 1.06 6.72 -14.91
C LEU A 78 -0.20 6.66 -14.03
N VAL A 79 -1.34 6.26 -14.60
CA VAL A 79 -2.59 6.11 -13.82
C VAL A 79 -2.45 5.05 -12.75
N VAL A 80 -1.83 3.90 -13.06
CA VAL A 80 -1.60 2.83 -12.07
C VAL A 80 -0.71 3.33 -10.92
N GLU A 81 0.37 4.04 -11.23
CA GLU A 81 1.24 4.61 -10.19
C GLU A 81 0.53 5.63 -9.32
N PHE A 82 -0.20 6.55 -9.94
CA PHE A 82 -0.96 7.58 -9.23
C PHE A 82 -2.05 6.99 -8.33
N LEU A 83 -2.78 5.98 -8.81
CA LEU A 83 -3.79 5.29 -8.00
C LEU A 83 -3.16 4.62 -6.77
N ASN A 84 -2.01 3.98 -6.92
CA ASN A 84 -1.29 3.42 -5.77
C ASN A 84 -0.88 4.49 -4.77
N ALA A 85 -0.34 5.63 -5.24
CA ALA A 85 0.00 6.74 -4.36
C ALA A 85 -1.25 7.22 -3.58
N VAL A 86 -2.38 7.41 -4.25
CA VAL A 86 -3.63 7.84 -3.59
C VAL A 86 -4.13 6.78 -2.60
N PHE A 87 -4.09 5.50 -2.95
CA PHE A 87 -4.57 4.43 -2.08
C PHE A 87 -3.70 4.25 -0.84
N PHE A 88 -2.38 4.28 -0.97
CA PHE A 88 -1.49 4.26 0.20
C PHE A 88 -1.65 5.52 1.05
N PHE A 89 -1.91 6.68 0.43
CA PHE A 89 -2.23 7.91 1.15
C PHE A 89 -3.50 7.77 2.00
N CYS A 90 -4.60 7.33 1.37
CA CYS A 90 -5.84 7.06 2.09
C CYS A 90 -5.65 6.00 3.18
N GLY A 91 -4.82 4.98 2.93
CA GLY A 91 -4.60 3.86 3.84
C GLY A 91 -4.10 4.30 5.21
N PHE A 92 -3.07 5.15 5.25
CA PHE A 92 -2.56 5.62 6.54
C PHE A 92 -3.46 6.68 7.21
N ILE A 93 -4.25 7.43 6.43
CA ILE A 93 -5.20 8.42 6.98
C ILE A 93 -6.41 7.73 7.65
N VAL A 94 -6.93 6.66 7.05
CA VAL A 94 -8.04 5.89 7.62
C VAL A 94 -7.70 5.34 9.01
N MET A 95 -6.41 5.04 9.25
CA MET A 95 -5.92 4.58 10.55
C MET A 95 -5.90 5.65 11.66
N ALA A 96 -6.07 6.93 11.34
CA ALA A 96 -6.02 7.99 12.35
C ALA A 96 -7.11 7.84 13.43
N LYS A 97 -8.32 7.45 13.04
CA LYS A 97 -9.45 7.30 13.97
C LYS A 97 -9.29 6.06 14.88
N PRO A 98 -9.01 4.84 14.37
CA PRO A 98 -8.76 3.67 15.22
C PRO A 98 -7.62 3.87 16.23
N LEU A 99 -6.54 4.54 15.83
CA LEU A 99 -5.40 4.80 16.70
C LEU A 99 -5.68 5.85 17.77
N ALA A 100 -6.56 6.82 17.49
CA ALA A 100 -6.96 7.84 18.44
C ALA A 100 -7.96 7.31 19.49
N ASP A 101 -8.65 6.21 19.21
CA ASP A 101 -9.61 5.62 20.15
C ASP A 101 -8.91 4.64 21.10
N SER A 102 -8.76 5.06 22.36
CA SER A 102 -8.14 4.25 23.42
C SER A 102 -8.94 3.00 23.79
N LYS A 103 -10.24 2.92 23.41
CA LYS A 103 -11.06 1.73 23.68
C LYS A 103 -10.78 0.59 22.69
N THR A 104 -10.29 0.93 21.49
CA THR A 104 -10.09 -0.01 20.38
C THR A 104 -8.63 -0.43 20.23
N CYS A 105 -7.69 0.41 20.69
CA CYS A 105 -6.25 0.16 20.57
C CYS A 105 -5.65 -0.35 21.90
N HIS A 106 -5.75 -1.65 22.17
CA HIS A 106 -5.08 -2.31 23.30
C HIS A 106 -4.39 -3.62 22.86
N GLY A 107 -3.23 -3.92 23.46
CA GLY A 107 -2.49 -5.16 23.18
C GLY A 107 -1.70 -5.15 21.86
N SER A 108 -1.22 -6.33 21.45
CA SER A 108 -0.31 -6.50 20.31
C SER A 108 -0.92 -6.11 18.95
N ALA A 109 -2.24 -6.19 18.79
CA ALA A 109 -2.94 -5.77 17.58
C ALA A 109 -2.82 -4.24 17.36
N CYS A 110 -2.81 -3.45 18.44
CA CYS A 110 -2.63 -2.00 18.37
C CYS A 110 -1.23 -1.63 17.86
N ASP A 111 -0.20 -2.33 18.33
CA ASP A 111 1.17 -2.09 17.87
C ASP A 111 1.38 -2.54 16.42
N ALA A 112 0.69 -3.61 16.00
CA ALA A 112 0.65 -4.01 14.59
C ALA A 112 0.02 -2.93 13.69
N MET A 113 -1.12 -2.34 14.08
CA MET A 113 -1.76 -1.26 13.32
C MET A 113 -0.89 0.00 13.22
N LYS A 114 -0.17 0.36 14.30
CA LYS A 114 0.80 1.47 14.27
C LYS A 114 1.93 1.19 13.27
N ALA A 115 2.49 -0.02 13.31
CA ALA A 115 3.54 -0.42 12.37
C ALA A 115 3.03 -0.39 10.93
N GLU A 116 1.82 -0.91 10.69
CA GLU A 116 1.18 -0.91 9.37
C GLU A 116 0.98 0.50 8.82
N THR A 117 0.54 1.44 9.67
CA THR A 117 0.40 2.86 9.31
C THR A 117 1.73 3.46 8.82
N VAL A 118 2.84 3.13 9.51
CA VAL A 118 4.18 3.60 9.12
C VAL A 118 4.62 2.99 7.78
N PHE A 119 4.42 1.69 7.57
CA PHE A 119 4.76 1.05 6.29
C PHE A 119 3.91 1.59 5.14
N ALA A 120 2.63 1.87 5.37
CA ALA A 120 1.77 2.51 4.38
C ALA A 120 2.27 3.92 4.01
N ALA A 121 2.71 4.71 4.99
CA ALA A 121 3.29 6.04 4.75
C ALA A 121 4.60 5.96 3.94
N PHE A 122 5.49 5.03 4.27
CA PHE A 122 6.70 4.81 3.47
C PHE A 122 6.38 4.39 2.04
N ASN A 123 5.39 3.51 1.86
CA ASN A 123 4.98 3.10 0.52
C ASN A 123 4.37 4.26 -0.27
N TRP A 124 3.59 5.13 0.38
CA TRP A 124 3.07 6.35 -0.24
C TRP A 124 4.20 7.23 -0.79
N VAL A 125 5.28 7.44 -0.02
CA VAL A 125 6.44 8.21 -0.49
C VAL A 125 7.10 7.55 -1.70
N LEU A 126 7.28 6.23 -1.67
CA LEU A 126 7.88 5.50 -2.80
C LEU A 126 7.02 5.61 -4.06
N TRP A 127 5.71 5.34 -3.96
CA TRP A 127 4.78 5.44 -5.10
C TRP A 127 4.65 6.86 -5.62
N SER A 128 4.66 7.87 -4.75
CA SER A 128 4.65 9.28 -5.16
C SER A 128 5.94 9.64 -5.90
N GLY A 129 7.08 9.20 -5.39
CA GLY A 129 8.38 9.41 -6.03
C GLY A 129 8.45 8.79 -7.42
N THR A 130 8.00 7.54 -7.59
CA THR A 130 7.96 6.89 -8.90
C THR A 130 6.95 7.57 -9.85
N THR A 131 5.80 8.02 -9.33
CA THR A 131 4.81 8.78 -10.12
C THR A 131 5.41 10.08 -10.67
N ILE A 132 6.13 10.83 -9.84
CA ILE A 132 6.78 12.09 -10.24
C ILE A 132 7.85 11.81 -11.29
N LEU A 133 8.67 10.77 -11.11
CA LEU A 133 9.67 10.38 -12.10
C LEU A 133 9.02 10.04 -13.44
N ALA A 134 7.95 9.25 -13.43
CA ALA A 134 7.19 8.90 -14.63
C ALA A 134 6.59 10.14 -15.32
N LEU A 135 6.06 11.10 -14.55
CA LEU A 135 5.56 12.38 -15.09
C LEU A 135 6.69 13.16 -15.78
N VAL A 136 7.83 13.31 -15.12
CA VAL A 136 8.97 14.07 -15.66
C VAL A 136 9.47 13.43 -16.96
N GLU A 137 9.53 12.10 -17.03
CA GLU A 137 9.91 11.39 -18.26
C GLU A 137 8.90 11.57 -19.40
N MET A 138 7.61 11.74 -19.09
CA MET A 138 6.58 11.99 -20.11
C MET A 138 6.61 13.42 -20.69
N PHE A 139 7.07 14.41 -19.91
CA PHE A 139 7.12 15.81 -20.35
C PHE A 139 8.47 16.24 -20.93
N LYS A 140 9.45 15.32 -20.97
CA LYS A 140 10.81 15.57 -21.47
C LYS A 140 10.96 15.09 -22.91
#